data_AF-A0AAU7L0F1-F1
#
_entry.id   AF-A0AAU7L0F1-F1
#
_cell.length_a   1.000
_cell.length_b   1.000
_cell.length_c   1.000
_cell.angle_alpha   90.00
_cell.angle_beta   90.00
_cell.angle_gamma   90.00
#
_symmetry.space_group_name_H-M   'P 1'
#
loop_
_entity.id
_entity.type
_entity.pdbx_description
1 polymer ?
#
loop_
_entity_poly.entity_id
_entity_poly.type
_entity_poly.pdbx_seq_one_letter_code
_entity_poly.pdbx_strand_id
1 'polypeptide(L)' 'MLLAQPVMAEEQLSIEPININEASVELLAELPGIGPGKAQAIVEDRQANGPFTTIEDLTRVKGIGDATVARLKDEISLR' A
#
# COMPACT_ATOMS: atom_id res chain seq x y z
N MET A 1 13.17 -35.12 34.44
CA MET A 1 13.94 -34.05 33.80
C MET A 1 13.12 -33.51 32.65
N LEU A 2 12.81 -32.23 32.70
CA LEU A 2 12.07 -31.47 31.69
C LEU A 2 12.98 -31.26 30.47
N LEU A 3 12.54 -31.66 29.27
CA LEU A 3 13.00 -31.01 28.05
C LEU A 3 11.77 -30.38 27.43
N ALA A 4 11.74 -29.05 27.54
CA ALA A 4 10.68 -28.18 27.09
C ALA A 4 10.49 -28.28 25.57
N GLN A 5 9.27 -27.96 25.15
CA GLN A 5 8.76 -27.97 23.78
C GLN A 5 9.59 -27.07 22.85
N PRO A 6 9.66 -27.35 21.53
CA PRO A 6 10.00 -26.32 20.57
C PRO A 6 8.84 -25.32 20.53
N VAL A 7 9.04 -24.16 21.13
CA VAL A 7 8.17 -23.00 20.92
C VAL A 7 8.69 -22.21 19.72
N MET A 8 7.72 -21.68 18.98
CA MET A 8 7.79 -20.60 17.99
C MET A 8 8.16 -21.02 16.58
N ALA A 9 7.12 -21.43 15.84
CA ALA A 9 7.04 -21.13 14.42
C ALA A 9 7.27 -19.61 14.26
N GLU A 10 8.30 -19.26 13.51
CA GLU A 10 8.54 -17.90 13.09
C GLU A 10 7.31 -17.47 12.26
N GLU A 11 6.41 -16.68 12.85
CA GLU A 11 5.42 -15.94 12.08
C GLU A 11 6.20 -15.01 11.16
N GLN A 12 6.47 -15.51 9.94
CA GLN A 12 6.97 -14.70 8.84
C GLN A 12 5.95 -13.57 8.68
N LEU A 13 6.32 -12.36 9.12
CA LEU A 13 5.57 -11.15 8.86
C LEU A 13 5.62 -10.93 7.34
N SER A 14 4.72 -11.59 6.61
CA SER A 14 4.45 -11.27 5.22
C SER A 14 3.78 -9.90 5.24
N ILE A 15 4.52 -8.86 4.87
CA ILE A 15 3.95 -7.55 4.61
C ILE A 15 3.04 -7.73 3.40
N GLU A 16 1.74 -7.83 3.65
CA GLU A 16 0.75 -7.95 2.60
C GLU A 16 0.65 -6.61 1.86
N PRO A 17 0.58 -6.61 0.52
CA PRO A 17 0.48 -5.37 -0.24
C PRO A 17 -0.75 -4.55 0.15
N ILE A 18 -0.55 -3.27 0.40
CA ILE A 18 -1.59 -2.34 0.83
C ILE A 18 -2.64 -2.19 -0.27
N ASN A 19 -3.91 -2.42 0.05
CA ASN A 19 -5.00 -2.23 -0.89
C ASN A 19 -5.19 -0.73 -1.19
N ILE A 20 -4.85 -0.30 -2.40
CA ILE A 20 -4.92 1.11 -2.81
C ILE A 20 -6.34 1.65 -2.89
N ASN A 21 -7.34 0.78 -3.06
CA ASN A 21 -8.76 1.15 -3.20
C ASN A 21 -9.49 1.23 -1.85
N GLU A 22 -8.94 0.64 -0.79
CA GLU A 22 -9.60 0.58 0.52
C GLU A 22 -8.77 1.19 1.66
N ALA A 23 -7.44 1.18 1.58
CA ALA A 23 -6.55 1.64 2.65
C ALA A 23 -6.85 3.08 3.09
N SER A 24 -6.63 3.34 4.38
CA SER A 24 -6.77 4.67 4.97
C SER A 24 -5.62 5.59 4.58
N VAL A 25 -5.78 6.89 4.82
CA VAL A 25 -4.73 7.89 4.53
C VAL A 25 -3.47 7.59 5.33
N GLU A 26 -3.62 7.16 6.58
CA GLU A 26 -2.49 6.82 7.46
C GLU A 26 -1.70 5.65 6.90
N LEU A 27 -2.38 4.57 6.50
CA LEU A 27 -1.73 3.39 5.94
C LEU A 27 -1.09 3.69 4.57
N LEU A 28 -1.77 4.46 3.72
CA LEU A 28 -1.20 4.90 2.44
C LEU A 28 0.04 5.78 2.62
N ALA A 29 0.13 6.55 3.70
CA ALA A 29 1.28 7.39 3.99
C ALA A 29 2.54 6.60 4.46
N GLU A 30 2.41 5.29 4.71
CA GLU A 30 3.54 4.40 4.98
C GLU A 30 4.25 3.95 3.70
N LEU A 31 3.60 4.09 2.54
CA LEU A 31 4.13 3.66 1.26
C LEU A 31 5.34 4.53 0.81
N PRO A 32 6.34 3.92 0.15
CA PRO A 32 7.54 4.63 -0.25
C PRO A 32 7.24 5.76 -1.24
N GLY A 33 7.48 7.00 -0.81
CA GLY A 33 7.26 8.19 -1.65
C GLY A 33 5.83 8.73 -1.62
N ILE A 34 4.95 8.17 -0.79
CA ILE A 34 3.60 8.68 -0.52
C ILE A 34 3.59 9.29 0.89
N GLY A 35 3.70 10.62 0.97
CA GLY A 35 3.47 11.33 2.23
C GLY A 35 1.99 11.64 2.45
N PRO A 36 1.61 12.24 3.60
CA PRO A 36 0.22 12.50 3.97
C PRO A 36 -0.60 13.23 2.88
N GLY A 37 -0.01 14.20 2.20
CA GLY A 37 -0.70 14.93 1.12
C GLY A 37 -1.01 14.08 -0.11
N LYS A 38 -0.13 13.13 -0.47
CA LYS A 38 -0.38 12.21 -1.59
C LYS A 38 -1.37 11.11 -1.19
N ALA A 39 -1.25 10.61 0.03
CA ALA A 39 -2.20 9.64 0.58
C ALA A 39 -3.62 10.20 0.57
N GLN A 40 -3.81 11.44 1.03
CA GLN A 40 -5.09 12.14 0.97
C GLN A 40 -5.59 12.27 -0.49
N ALA A 41 -4.72 12.69 -1.41
CA ALA A 41 -5.08 12.86 -2.81
C ALA A 41 -5.45 11.52 -3.51
N ILE A 42 -4.86 10.39 -3.11
CA ILE A 42 -5.25 9.06 -3.59
C ILE A 42 -6.69 8.73 -3.15
N VAL A 43 -7.03 8.97 -1.89
CA VAL A 43 -8.38 8.72 -1.36
C VAL A 43 -9.41 9.61 -2.05
N GLU A 44 -9.09 10.88 -2.25
CA GLU A 44 -9.95 11.82 -2.98
C GLU A 44 -10.14 11.40 -4.45
N ASP A 45 -9.07 10.99 -5.13
CA ASP A 45 -9.14 10.54 -6.53
C ASP A 45 -10.04 9.31 -6.69
N ARG A 46 -9.85 8.27 -5.85
CA ARG A 46 -10.68 7.05 -5.96
C ARG A 46 -12.16 7.30 -5.63
N GLN A 47 -12.45 8.31 -4.81
CA GLN A 47 -13.83 8.72 -4.50
C GLN A 47 -14.46 9.54 -5.64
N ALA A 48 -13.69 10.43 -6.28
CA ALA A 48 -14.19 11.32 -7.31
C ALA A 48 -14.24 10.68 -8.71
N ASN A 49 -13.23 9.88 -9.03
CA ASN A 49 -13.00 9.32 -10.37
C ASN A 49 -13.25 7.80 -10.45
N GLY A 50 -13.56 7.18 -9.31
CA GLY A 50 -13.72 5.73 -9.18
C GLY A 50 -12.41 5.00 -8.88
N PRO A 51 -12.50 3.69 -8.57
CA PRO A 51 -11.34 2.90 -8.12
C PRO A 51 -10.22 2.86 -9.17
N PHE A 52 -9.00 2.63 -8.70
CA PHE A 52 -7.86 2.31 -9.57
C PHE A 52 -8.05 0.90 -10.11
N THR A 53 -7.87 0.74 -11.42
CA THR A 53 -7.99 -0.55 -12.12
C THR A 53 -6.63 -1.12 -12.53
N THR A 54 -5.63 -0.24 -12.59
CA THR A 54 -4.22 -0.55 -12.82
C THR A 54 -3.37 0.24 -11.83
N ILE A 55 -2.12 -0.18 -11.62
CA ILE A 55 -1.18 0.55 -10.75
C ILE A 55 -0.79 1.87 -11.43
N GLU A 56 -0.73 1.89 -12.76
CA GLU A 56 -0.46 3.06 -13.59
C GLU A 56 -1.53 4.16 -13.44
N ASP A 57 -2.78 3.82 -13.10
CA ASP A 57 -3.85 4.79 -12.84
C ASP A 57 -3.51 5.74 -11.69
N LEU A 58 -2.55 5.41 -10.81
CA LEU A 58 -2.10 6.31 -9.76
C LEU A 58 -1.46 7.60 -10.30
N THR A 59 -1.05 7.63 -11.57
CA THR A 59 -0.57 8.84 -12.25
C THR A 59 -1.65 9.92 -12.42
N ARG A 60 -2.95 9.58 -12.22
CA ARG A 60 -4.05 10.56 -12.13
C ARG A 60 -3.86 11.51 -10.95
N VAL A 61 -3.20 11.05 -9.88
CA VAL A 61 -2.97 11.82 -8.67
C VAL A 61 -1.77 12.74 -8.84
N LYS A 62 -2.00 14.06 -8.70
CA LYS A 62 -0.96 15.07 -8.85
C LYS A 62 0.24 14.79 -7.92
N GLY A 63 1.44 14.70 -8.51
CA GLY A 63 2.68 14.46 -7.78
C GLY A 63 3.04 12.97 -7.62
N ILE A 64 2.23 12.07 -8.16
CA ILE A 64 2.58 10.66 -8.39
C ILE A 64 2.89 10.50 -9.88
N GLY A 65 4.14 10.19 -10.20
CA GLY A 65 4.58 9.90 -11.57
C GLY A 65 5.17 8.51 -11.68
N ASP A 66 5.60 8.12 -12.88
CA ASP A 66 6.07 6.76 -13.21
C ASP A 66 7.14 6.24 -12.25
N ALA A 67 8.05 7.10 -11.79
CA ALA A 67 9.09 6.73 -10.83
C ALA A 67 8.52 6.34 -9.46
N THR A 68 7.44 6.99 -9.01
CA THR A 68 6.75 6.62 -7.77
C THR A 68 5.95 5.34 -8.01
N VAL A 69 5.22 5.24 -9.11
CA VAL A 69 4.44 4.04 -9.48
C VAL A 69 5.33 2.80 -9.52
N ALA A 70 6.51 2.89 -10.14
CA ALA A 70 7.46 1.79 -10.21
C ALA A 70 7.92 1.29 -8.83
N ARG A 71 8.03 2.17 -7.84
CA ARG A 71 8.40 1.82 -6.45
C ARG A 71 7.24 1.20 -5.66
N LEU A 72 6.00 1.38 -6.11
CA LEU A 72 4.82 0.89 -5.42
C LEU A 72 4.34 -0.47 -5.93
N LYS A 73 4.86 -0.96 -7.08
CA LYS A 73 4.34 -2.15 -7.76
C LYS A 73 4.25 -3.39 -6.87
N ASP A 74 5.19 -3.57 -5.96
CA ASP A 74 5.24 -4.71 -5.03
C ASP A 74 4.66 -4.40 -3.65
N GLU A 75 4.35 -3.12 -3.37
CA GLU A 75 3.88 -2.63 -2.07
C GLU A 75 2.35 -2.50 -2.01
N ILE A 76 1.68 -2.46 -3.16
CA ILE A 76 0.24 -2.22 -3.25
C ILE A 76 -0.50 -3.32 -4.02
N SER A 77 -1.79 -3.44 -3.73
CA SER A 77 -2.73 -4.28 -4.48
C SER A 77 -3.98 -3.48 -4.89
N LEU A 78 -4.71 -4.02 -5.87
CA LEU A 78 -5.96 -3.45 -6.41
C LEU A 78 -7.21 -4.21 -5.92
N ARG A 79 -7.02 -5.22 -5.06
CA ARG A 79 -8.04 -6.22 -4.72
C ARG A 79 -9.22 -5.65 -3.94
#